data_AF-A0A9R1QDY3-F1
#
_entry.id   AF-A0A9R1QDY3-F1
#
_cell.length_a   1.000
_cell.length_b   1.000
_cell.length_c   1.000
_cell.angle_alpha   90.00
_cell.angle_beta   90.00
_cell.angle_gamma   90.00
#
_symmetry.space_group_name_H-M   'P 1'
#
loop_
_entity.id
_entity.type
_entity.pdbx_description
1 polymer ?
#
loop_
_entity_poly.entity_id
_entity_poly.type
_entity_poly.pdbx_seq_one_letter_code
_entity_poly.pdbx_strand_id
1 'polypeptide(L)'
;MRPLRAVALLLLAAAAAAATATPWAGSGQEPGSISKDDFPGDFSFGASTSAYQWEGAAAEDGRTPSVWDTFAHAHAHAGDDSVNGDVAADGYHKYKEDIKLMKETGLDSYRFSISWSRLIPKGRGEVNPKGVGYYNNLINELLDHGIQPHATIFQYDLPQILEDEYGGWLNPQIIDDFTAYADVCFREFGDRVTNWTTLNEPNALVSVGYDAGIGPPGRCSKPFGFADCSCGDSVNEPYVVAHNCLLAHSSAVSLYRRKYQVLSFH
;
A
#
# COMPACT_ATOMS: atom_id res chain seq x y z
N MET A 1 -27.56 -1.97 36.47
CA MET A 1 -27.73 -0.80 35.59
C MET A 1 -26.37 -0.48 34.99
N ARG A 2 -26.15 -0.89 33.73
CA ARG A 2 -24.90 -0.66 32.98
C ARG A 2 -25.05 0.67 32.23
N PRO A 3 -24.08 1.59 32.25
CA PRO A 3 -24.13 2.77 31.40
C PRO A 3 -23.85 2.35 29.96
N LEU A 4 -24.68 2.83 29.02
CA LEU A 4 -24.48 2.64 27.58
C LEU A 4 -23.14 3.25 27.17
N ARG A 5 -22.22 2.43 26.66
CA ARG A 5 -21.08 2.89 25.87
C ARG A 5 -21.60 3.18 24.46
N ALA A 6 -21.66 4.44 24.10
CA ALA A 6 -21.82 4.85 22.71
C ALA A 6 -20.56 4.43 21.95
N VAL A 7 -20.68 3.42 21.11
CA VAL A 7 -19.67 3.10 20.10
C VAL A 7 -19.83 4.15 19.01
N ALA A 8 -18.85 5.05 18.90
CA ALA A 8 -18.73 5.92 17.74
C ALA A 8 -18.24 5.06 16.57
N LEU A 9 -19.16 4.61 15.72
CA LEU A 9 -18.83 4.14 14.38
C LEU A 9 -18.32 5.34 13.57
N LEU A 10 -17.00 5.47 13.45
CA LEU A 10 -16.40 6.29 12.39
C LEU A 10 -16.30 5.41 11.15
N LEU A 11 -17.37 5.42 10.37
CA LEU A 11 -17.33 5.01 8.96
C LEU A 11 -16.34 5.93 8.25
N LEU A 12 -15.24 5.38 7.72
CA LEU A 12 -14.57 5.96 6.55
C LEU A 12 -15.48 5.71 5.34
N ALA A 13 -16.61 6.40 5.34
CA ALA A 13 -17.46 6.52 4.17
C ALA A 13 -16.74 7.45 3.20
N ALA A 14 -16.34 6.92 2.05
CA ALA A 14 -16.26 7.74 0.86
C ALA A 14 -17.67 8.31 0.63
N ALA A 15 -17.89 9.55 1.07
CA ALA A 15 -19.14 10.24 0.83
C ALA A 15 -19.27 10.50 -0.67
N ALA A 16 -19.91 9.57 -1.38
CA ALA A 16 -20.58 9.90 -2.63
C ALA A 16 -21.80 10.76 -2.26
N ALA A 17 -21.56 12.06 -2.03
CA ALA A 17 -22.64 13.01 -1.96
C ALA A 17 -23.31 13.03 -3.34
N ALA A 18 -24.49 12.42 -3.46
CA ALA A 18 -25.41 12.72 -4.54
C ALA A 18 -25.89 14.15 -4.35
N ALA A 19 -25.08 15.12 -4.77
CA ALA A 19 -25.48 16.50 -4.87
C ALA A 19 -26.55 16.57 -5.97
N THR A 20 -27.81 16.71 -5.58
CA THR A 20 -28.82 17.22 -6.49
C THR A 20 -28.43 18.66 -6.81
N ALA A 21 -27.72 18.84 -7.93
CA ALA A 21 -27.31 20.15 -8.41
C ALA A 21 -28.56 20.98 -8.69
N THR A 22 -28.82 21.99 -7.86
CA THR A 22 -29.65 23.11 -8.25
C THR A 22 -28.92 23.82 -9.41
N PRO A 23 -29.57 24.06 -10.58
CA PRO A 23 -28.90 24.72 -11.68
C PRO A 23 -28.55 26.16 -11.27
N TRP A 24 -27.24 26.42 -11.12
CA TRP A 24 -26.72 27.77 -10.97
C TRP A 24 -26.90 28.49 -12.31
N ALA A 25 -27.81 29.46 -12.38
CA ALA A 25 -27.95 30.36 -13.52
C ALA A 25 -26.81 31.39 -13.51
N GLY A 26 -25.61 30.93 -13.80
CA GLY A 26 -24.41 31.74 -14.01
C GLY A 26 -24.30 32.08 -15.49
N SER A 27 -23.83 33.29 -15.78
CA SER A 27 -23.51 33.78 -17.12
C SER A 27 -22.87 32.69 -17.99
N GLY A 28 -23.51 32.35 -19.12
CA GLY A 28 -23.16 31.24 -20.01
C GLY A 28 -21.79 31.36 -20.68
N GLN A 29 -20.73 31.15 -19.92
CA GLN A 29 -19.48 30.61 -20.41
C GLN A 29 -19.39 29.18 -19.88
N GLU A 30 -19.51 28.20 -20.78
CA GLU A 30 -19.04 26.84 -20.54
C GLU A 30 -17.63 26.95 -19.94
N PRO A 31 -17.34 26.33 -18.78
CA PRO A 31 -15.95 26.19 -18.34
C PRO A 31 -15.18 25.60 -19.51
N GLY A 32 -14.12 26.27 -19.97
CA GLY A 32 -13.30 25.75 -21.07
C GLY A 32 -12.98 24.28 -20.80
N SER A 33 -13.34 23.39 -21.74
CA SER A 33 -13.16 21.95 -21.56
C SER A 33 -11.68 21.65 -21.42
N ILE A 34 -11.25 21.19 -20.25
CA ILE A 34 -9.89 20.72 -20.01
C ILE A 34 -9.71 19.37 -20.71
N SER A 35 -8.60 19.20 -21.41
CA SER A 35 -8.23 18.01 -22.17
C SER A 35 -6.79 17.59 -21.85
N LYS A 36 -6.36 16.41 -22.32
CA LYS A 36 -4.96 15.97 -22.17
C LYS A 36 -3.97 16.93 -22.86
N ASP A 37 -4.41 17.64 -23.90
CA ASP A 37 -3.57 18.58 -24.66
C ASP A 37 -3.21 19.86 -23.87
N ASP A 38 -3.89 20.11 -22.75
CA ASP A 38 -3.58 21.23 -21.85
C ASP A 38 -2.38 20.95 -20.91
N PHE A 39 -1.81 19.73 -20.96
CA PHE A 39 -0.68 19.29 -20.15
C PHE A 39 0.57 19.09 -21.02
N PRO A 40 1.78 19.06 -20.44
CA PRO A 40 2.99 18.70 -21.18
C PRO A 40 2.84 17.37 -21.93
N GLY A 41 3.43 17.25 -23.12
CA GLY A 41 3.28 16.06 -23.96
C GLY A 41 3.85 14.76 -23.37
N ASP A 42 4.67 14.87 -22.33
CA ASP A 42 5.22 13.78 -21.53
C ASP A 42 4.48 13.56 -20.19
N PHE A 43 3.36 14.26 -19.96
CA PHE A 43 2.53 14.08 -18.78
C PHE A 43 1.84 12.71 -18.80
N SER A 44 1.92 11.98 -17.69
CA SER A 44 1.35 10.64 -17.54
C SER A 44 0.09 10.69 -16.67
N PHE A 45 -1.06 10.30 -17.23
CA PHE A 45 -2.29 10.10 -16.47
C PHE A 45 -2.43 8.63 -16.08
N GLY A 46 -2.64 8.35 -14.80
CA GLY A 46 -2.72 6.97 -14.30
C GLY A 46 -3.71 6.78 -13.17
N ALA A 47 -3.88 5.52 -12.79
CA ALA A 47 -4.62 5.10 -11.60
C ALA A 47 -3.68 4.42 -10.59
N SER A 48 -4.15 4.20 -9.37
CA SER A 48 -3.34 3.60 -8.31
C SER A 48 -4.12 2.62 -7.45
N THR A 49 -3.47 1.54 -7.03
CA THR A 49 -3.94 0.61 -6.00
C THR A 49 -2.82 0.25 -5.04
N SER A 50 -3.14 -0.53 -4.00
CA SER A 50 -2.17 -1.17 -3.12
C SER A 50 -2.50 -2.64 -2.93
N ALA A 51 -1.49 -3.43 -2.58
CA ALA A 51 -1.58 -4.87 -2.54
C ALA A 51 -2.71 -5.38 -1.63
N TYR A 52 -2.71 -4.97 -0.35
CA TYR A 52 -3.73 -5.43 0.60
C TYR A 52 -5.15 -4.94 0.25
N GLN A 53 -5.27 -3.77 -0.38
CA GLN A 53 -6.58 -3.19 -0.73
C GLN A 53 -7.19 -3.79 -2.01
N TRP A 54 -6.38 -4.40 -2.88
CA TRP A 54 -6.81 -4.82 -4.21
C TRP A 54 -6.59 -6.32 -4.49
N GLU A 55 -5.47 -6.91 -4.07
CA GLU A 55 -5.09 -8.26 -4.50
C GLU A 55 -6.00 -9.36 -3.97
N GLY A 56 -6.25 -9.39 -2.66
CA GLY A 56 -6.82 -10.58 -2.02
C GLY A 56 -5.86 -11.77 -2.02
N ALA A 57 -6.40 -12.99 -2.14
CA ALA A 57 -5.65 -14.24 -2.14
C ALA A 57 -4.69 -14.31 -0.94
N ALA A 58 -5.21 -13.95 0.24
CA ALA A 58 -4.40 -13.68 1.43
C ALA A 58 -3.64 -14.91 1.94
N ALA A 59 -4.17 -16.12 1.71
CA ALA A 59 -3.60 -17.39 2.15
C ALA A 59 -3.22 -18.32 0.98
N GLU A 60 -3.00 -17.77 -0.21
CA GLU A 60 -2.73 -18.55 -1.43
C GLU A 60 -1.26 -18.50 -1.84
N ASP A 61 -0.83 -19.53 -2.56
CA ASP A 61 0.47 -19.59 -3.25
C ASP A 61 1.68 -19.24 -2.37
N GLY A 62 1.60 -19.57 -1.08
CA GLY A 62 2.68 -19.40 -0.11
C GLY A 62 2.82 -17.98 0.47
N ARG A 63 1.87 -17.06 0.21
CA ARG A 63 1.78 -15.80 0.97
C ARG A 63 1.56 -16.10 2.45
N THR A 64 2.19 -15.32 3.32
CA THR A 64 1.95 -15.33 4.77
C THR A 64 1.22 -14.07 5.23
N PRO A 65 0.66 -14.06 6.45
CA PRO A 65 0.02 -12.88 7.00
C PRO A 65 0.94 -11.66 7.06
N SER A 66 0.41 -10.53 6.64
CA SER A 66 0.89 -9.20 6.97
C SER A 66 0.23 -8.69 8.26
N VAL A 67 0.71 -7.57 8.78
CA VAL A 67 0.11 -6.88 9.92
C VAL A 67 -1.35 -6.49 9.69
N TRP A 68 -1.74 -6.22 8.45
CA TRP A 68 -3.13 -5.93 8.11
C TRP A 68 -4.04 -7.14 8.21
N ASP A 69 -3.58 -8.33 7.81
CA ASP A 69 -4.36 -9.57 7.95
C ASP A 69 -4.65 -9.83 9.43
N THR A 70 -3.60 -9.79 10.27
CA THR A 70 -3.73 -9.98 11.71
C THR A 70 -4.64 -8.95 12.35
N PHE A 71 -4.44 -7.66 11.99
CA PHE A 71 -5.22 -6.57 12.57
C PHE A 71 -6.70 -6.70 12.19
N ALA A 72 -7.02 -6.95 10.92
CA ALA A 72 -8.40 -7.08 10.46
C ALA A 72 -9.09 -8.31 11.08
N HIS A 73 -8.42 -9.47 11.13
CA HIS A 73 -8.99 -10.68 11.73
C HIS A 73 -9.17 -10.57 13.25
N ALA A 74 -8.29 -9.85 13.96
CA ALA A 74 -8.45 -9.61 15.39
C ALA A 74 -9.62 -8.68 15.73
N HIS A 75 -9.99 -7.79 14.81
CA HIS A 75 -11.09 -6.83 14.99
C HIS A 75 -12.40 -7.25 14.30
N ALA A 76 -12.39 -8.36 13.56
CA ALA A 76 -13.59 -8.91 12.97
C ALA A 76 -14.61 -9.29 14.07
N HIS A 77 -15.84 -8.80 13.95
CA HIS A 77 -16.93 -9.26 14.79
C HIS A 77 -17.36 -10.65 14.36
N ALA A 78 -17.75 -11.50 15.31
CA ALA A 78 -18.19 -12.87 15.00
C ALA A 78 -19.35 -12.84 13.97
N GLY A 79 -19.08 -13.34 12.77
CA GLY A 79 -20.04 -13.39 11.66
C GLY A 79 -20.03 -12.17 10.71
N ASP A 80 -19.06 -11.27 10.83
CA ASP A 80 -18.85 -10.16 9.89
C ASP A 80 -17.48 -10.27 9.20
N ASP A 81 -17.45 -10.95 8.05
CA ASP A 81 -16.26 -11.11 7.20
C ASP A 81 -16.07 -9.91 6.24
N SER A 82 -16.87 -8.83 6.36
CA SER A 82 -16.89 -7.74 5.37
C SER A 82 -15.80 -6.68 5.52
N VAL A 83 -14.92 -6.82 6.52
CA VAL A 83 -13.98 -5.76 6.95
C VAL A 83 -12.50 -6.15 6.74
N ASN A 84 -12.21 -7.22 6.02
CA ASN A 84 -10.84 -7.69 5.78
C ASN A 84 -10.44 -7.69 4.29
N GLY A 85 -9.14 -7.92 4.03
CA GLY A 85 -8.56 -7.97 2.70
C GLY A 85 -8.37 -9.39 2.16
N ASP A 86 -9.08 -10.39 2.68
CA ASP A 86 -8.84 -11.80 2.32
C ASP A 86 -9.09 -12.04 0.83
N VAL A 87 -10.16 -11.41 0.32
CA VAL A 87 -10.55 -11.41 -1.10
C VAL A 87 -10.33 -10.03 -1.74
N ALA A 88 -10.61 -8.94 -1.02
CA ALA A 88 -10.53 -7.57 -1.55
C ALA A 88 -11.28 -7.40 -2.90
N ALA A 89 -10.63 -6.84 -3.92
CA ALA A 89 -11.17 -6.78 -5.29
C ALA A 89 -10.84 -8.03 -6.12
N ASP A 90 -10.17 -9.02 -5.52
CA ASP A 90 -9.71 -10.26 -6.15
C ASP A 90 -8.73 -9.99 -7.32
N GLY A 91 -7.95 -8.91 -7.20
CA GLY A 91 -6.98 -8.48 -8.20
C GLY A 91 -5.88 -9.51 -8.48
N TYR A 92 -5.56 -10.37 -7.51
CA TYR A 92 -4.61 -11.47 -7.70
C TYR A 92 -5.01 -12.39 -8.86
N HIS A 93 -6.32 -12.63 -9.00
CA HIS A 93 -6.87 -13.45 -10.08
C HIS A 93 -7.35 -12.62 -11.28
N LYS A 94 -7.82 -11.39 -11.04
CA LYS A 94 -8.54 -10.57 -12.03
C LYS A 94 -7.73 -9.42 -12.64
N TYR A 95 -6.41 -9.40 -12.42
CA TYR A 95 -5.57 -8.30 -12.93
C TYR A 95 -5.67 -8.08 -14.45
N LYS A 96 -5.95 -9.14 -15.23
CA LYS A 96 -6.10 -9.02 -16.69
C LYS A 96 -7.36 -8.24 -17.08
N GLU A 97 -8.48 -8.51 -16.42
CA GLU A 97 -9.71 -7.76 -16.63
C GLU A 97 -9.54 -6.30 -16.24
N ASP A 98 -8.90 -6.03 -15.11
CA ASP A 98 -8.66 -4.66 -14.63
C ASP A 98 -7.73 -3.87 -15.57
N ILE A 99 -6.67 -4.50 -16.08
CA ILE A 99 -5.75 -3.86 -17.03
C ILE A 99 -6.45 -3.52 -18.35
N LYS A 100 -7.35 -4.38 -18.82
CA LYS A 100 -8.16 -4.09 -20.01
C LYS A 100 -9.01 -2.84 -19.79
N LEU A 101 -9.63 -2.68 -18.62
CA LEU A 101 -10.39 -1.48 -18.27
C LEU A 101 -9.50 -0.23 -18.19
N MET A 102 -8.29 -0.35 -17.64
CA MET A 102 -7.30 0.74 -17.63
C MET A 102 -6.94 1.18 -19.04
N LYS A 103 -6.77 0.23 -19.96
CA LYS A 103 -6.50 0.52 -21.38
C LYS A 103 -7.68 1.20 -22.06
N GLU A 104 -8.89 0.70 -21.87
CA GLU A 104 -10.12 1.30 -22.42
C GLU A 104 -10.36 2.72 -21.90
N THR A 105 -9.98 2.99 -20.65
CA THR A 105 -10.01 4.33 -20.04
C THR A 105 -8.95 5.27 -20.62
N GLY A 106 -7.92 4.74 -21.27
CA GLY A 106 -6.82 5.53 -21.85
C GLY A 106 -5.80 6.00 -20.82
N LEU A 107 -5.53 5.18 -19.79
CA LEU A 107 -4.46 5.43 -18.83
C LEU A 107 -3.08 5.18 -19.45
N ASP A 108 -2.12 6.02 -19.09
CA ASP A 108 -0.73 5.99 -19.53
C ASP A 108 0.15 5.20 -18.55
N SER A 109 -0.20 5.22 -17.25
CA SER A 109 0.51 4.52 -16.19
C SER A 109 -0.41 3.88 -15.16
N TYR A 110 0.11 2.89 -14.45
CA TYR A 110 -0.55 2.27 -13.31
C TYR A 110 0.43 2.12 -12.15
N ARG A 111 0.03 2.67 -11.00
CA ARG A 111 0.77 2.51 -9.75
C ARG A 111 0.18 1.36 -8.95
N PHE A 112 1.00 0.40 -8.58
CA PHE A 112 0.64 -0.68 -7.66
C PHE A 112 1.68 -0.79 -6.55
N SER A 113 1.38 -1.52 -5.48
CA SER A 113 2.38 -1.90 -4.48
C SER A 113 2.69 -3.39 -4.56
N ILE A 114 3.91 -3.77 -4.20
CA ILE A 114 4.34 -5.16 -4.11
C ILE A 114 4.11 -5.62 -2.67
N SER A 115 3.49 -6.79 -2.49
CA SER A 115 3.25 -7.32 -1.17
C SER A 115 4.48 -7.99 -0.60
N TRP A 116 5.00 -7.46 0.52
CA TRP A 116 6.20 -8.02 1.14
C TRP A 116 5.94 -9.45 1.63
N SER A 117 4.82 -9.69 2.32
CA SER A 117 4.51 -11.03 2.84
C SER A 117 4.17 -12.06 1.74
N ARG A 118 3.83 -11.61 0.52
CA ARG A 118 3.71 -12.49 -0.65
C ARG A 118 5.06 -12.80 -1.27
N LEU A 119 5.92 -11.78 -1.41
CA LEU A 119 7.21 -11.92 -2.09
C LEU A 119 8.25 -12.64 -1.22
N ILE A 120 8.30 -12.32 0.07
CA ILE A 120 9.23 -12.91 1.05
C ILE A 120 8.43 -13.33 2.29
N PRO A 121 7.84 -14.55 2.30
CA PRO A 121 6.87 -14.93 3.31
C PRO A 121 7.40 -14.98 4.75
N LYS A 122 8.69 -15.21 4.94
CA LYS A 122 9.32 -15.17 6.27
C LYS A 122 9.84 -13.78 6.64
N GLY A 123 9.46 -12.74 5.89
CA GLY A 123 10.00 -11.38 5.96
C GLY A 123 11.44 -11.25 5.44
N ARG A 124 12.24 -12.32 5.54
CA ARG A 124 13.63 -12.41 5.08
C ARG A 124 13.89 -13.74 4.36
N GLY A 125 15.00 -13.78 3.62
CA GLY A 125 15.55 -15.01 3.09
C GLY A 125 14.91 -15.44 1.77
N GLU A 126 14.33 -16.64 1.75
CA GLU A 126 13.82 -17.26 0.52
C GLU A 126 12.66 -16.46 -0.09
N VAL A 127 12.83 -16.14 -1.37
CA VAL A 127 11.82 -15.47 -2.19
C VAL A 127 10.80 -16.50 -2.65
N ASN A 128 9.52 -16.17 -2.57
CA ASN A 128 8.43 -17.00 -3.06
C ASN A 128 8.35 -16.95 -4.60
N PRO A 129 8.65 -18.04 -5.33
CA PRO A 129 8.62 -18.03 -6.79
C PRO A 129 7.23 -17.75 -7.36
N LYS A 130 6.15 -18.10 -6.63
CA LYS A 130 4.78 -17.80 -7.05
C LYS A 130 4.45 -16.31 -6.92
N GLY A 131 4.88 -15.68 -5.83
CA GLY A 131 4.80 -14.23 -5.67
C GLY A 131 5.54 -13.48 -6.78
N VAL A 132 6.78 -13.91 -7.10
CA VAL A 132 7.53 -13.35 -8.24
C VAL A 132 6.80 -13.57 -9.56
N GLY A 133 6.25 -14.76 -9.79
CA GLY A 133 5.47 -15.07 -10.98
C GLY A 133 4.24 -14.16 -11.14
N TYR A 134 3.51 -13.91 -10.06
CA TYR A 134 2.36 -13.00 -10.07
C TYR A 134 2.74 -11.58 -10.51
N TYR A 135 3.71 -10.95 -9.83
CA TYR A 135 4.12 -9.59 -10.18
C TYR A 135 4.75 -9.50 -11.58
N ASN A 136 5.50 -10.52 -12.01
CA ASN A 136 5.99 -10.58 -13.38
C ASN A 136 4.85 -10.62 -14.41
N ASN A 137 3.81 -11.41 -14.16
CA ASN A 137 2.66 -11.46 -15.05
C ASN A 137 1.89 -10.14 -15.07
N LEU A 138 1.68 -9.52 -13.91
CA LEU A 138 1.05 -8.20 -13.78
C LEU A 138 1.83 -7.14 -14.58
N ILE A 139 3.14 -7.07 -14.39
CA ILE A 139 4.03 -6.11 -15.08
C ILE A 139 4.01 -6.35 -16.59
N ASN A 140 4.11 -7.60 -17.03
CA ASN A 140 4.09 -7.93 -18.45
C ASN A 140 2.74 -7.55 -19.09
N GLU A 141 1.63 -7.87 -18.44
CA GLU A 141 0.29 -7.55 -18.95
C GLU A 141 0.07 -6.02 -19.06
N LEU A 142 0.59 -5.23 -18.12
CA LEU A 142 0.57 -3.77 -18.20
C LEU A 142 1.33 -3.26 -19.42
N LEU A 143 2.56 -3.75 -19.59
CA LEU A 143 3.43 -3.35 -20.71
C LEU A 143 2.87 -3.78 -22.07
N ASP A 144 2.27 -4.97 -22.15
CA ASP A 144 1.61 -5.46 -23.36
C ASP A 144 0.42 -4.56 -23.77
N HIS A 145 -0.19 -3.86 -22.82
CA HIS A 145 -1.23 -2.86 -23.07
C HIS A 145 -0.69 -1.43 -23.21
N GLY A 146 0.63 -1.24 -23.15
CA GLY A 146 1.29 0.06 -23.24
C GLY A 146 1.06 0.95 -22.01
N ILE A 147 0.81 0.35 -20.84
CA ILE A 147 0.64 1.04 -19.56
C ILE A 147 1.94 0.93 -18.77
N GLN A 148 2.49 2.07 -18.34
CA GLN A 148 3.75 2.11 -17.62
C GLN A 148 3.58 1.63 -16.16
N PRO A 149 4.34 0.62 -15.71
CA PRO A 149 4.28 0.14 -14.33
C PRO A 149 5.04 1.08 -13.38
N HIS A 150 4.36 1.58 -12.35
CA HIS A 150 4.94 2.39 -11.28
C HIS A 150 4.84 1.61 -9.96
N ALA A 151 5.93 1.01 -9.50
CA ALA A 151 5.89 0.12 -8.34
C ALA A 151 6.16 0.87 -7.03
N THR A 152 5.30 0.65 -6.04
CA THR A 152 5.53 1.02 -4.64
C THR A 152 6.08 -0.20 -3.91
N ILE A 153 7.26 -0.08 -3.30
CA ILE A 153 7.91 -1.20 -2.62
C ILE A 153 7.12 -1.57 -1.36
N PHE A 154 6.71 -0.57 -0.55
CA PHE A 154 5.98 -0.83 0.68
C PHE A 154 4.78 0.09 0.88
N GLN A 155 3.65 -0.54 1.22
CA GLN A 155 2.40 0.15 1.53
C GLN A 155 1.66 -0.57 2.68
N TYR A 156 2.23 -0.41 3.87
CA TYR A 156 1.65 -0.77 5.18
C TYR A 156 1.48 -2.27 5.43
N ASP A 157 1.94 -3.13 4.53
CA ASP A 157 1.70 -4.57 4.56
C ASP A 157 2.92 -5.34 5.09
N LEU A 158 3.48 -4.86 6.21
CA LEU A 158 4.64 -5.49 6.86
C LEU A 158 4.33 -6.97 7.16
N PRO A 159 5.22 -7.93 6.85
CA PRO A 159 5.03 -9.33 7.23
C PRO A 159 4.87 -9.45 8.75
N GLN A 160 3.81 -10.11 9.22
CA GLN A 160 3.49 -10.19 10.65
C GLN A 160 4.65 -10.76 11.47
N ILE A 161 5.41 -11.69 10.89
CA ILE A 161 6.57 -12.31 11.55
C ILE A 161 7.63 -11.28 11.99
N LEU A 162 7.79 -10.17 11.26
CA LEU A 162 8.73 -9.10 11.62
C LEU A 162 8.18 -8.19 12.73
N GLU A 163 6.86 -7.99 12.76
CA GLU A 163 6.18 -7.33 13.87
C GLU A 163 6.29 -8.17 15.15
N ASP A 164 6.07 -9.48 15.06
CA ASP A 164 6.13 -10.41 16.19
C ASP A 164 7.54 -10.56 16.76
N GLU A 165 8.57 -10.60 15.90
CA GLU A 165 9.95 -10.86 16.31
C GLU A 165 10.57 -9.67 17.06
N TYR A 166 10.31 -8.44 16.60
CA TYR A 166 11.00 -7.26 17.14
C TYR A 166 10.19 -5.97 17.15
N GLY A 167 8.89 -6.00 16.82
CA GLY A 167 8.03 -4.82 16.78
C GLY A 167 8.15 -4.00 15.49
N GLY A 168 8.60 -4.62 14.40
CA GLY A 168 8.56 -4.02 13.07
C GLY A 168 9.26 -2.67 13.01
N TRP A 169 8.51 -1.63 12.65
CA TRP A 169 9.05 -0.27 12.45
C TRP A 169 9.57 0.41 13.72
N LEU A 170 9.29 -0.14 14.92
CA LEU A 170 9.87 0.37 16.16
C LEU A 170 11.34 0.00 16.35
N ASN A 171 11.83 -0.98 15.60
CA ASN A 171 13.20 -1.47 15.74
C ASN A 171 14.05 -1.08 14.52
N PRO A 172 15.29 -0.55 14.71
CA PRO A 172 16.17 -0.20 13.60
C PRO A 172 16.54 -1.38 12.69
N GLN A 173 16.41 -2.64 13.14
CA GLN A 173 16.63 -3.82 12.29
C GLN A 173 15.75 -3.82 11.02
N ILE A 174 14.58 -3.17 11.06
CA ILE A 174 13.71 -3.03 9.88
C ILE A 174 14.41 -2.36 8.69
N ILE A 175 15.43 -1.53 8.93
CA ILE A 175 16.15 -0.80 7.89
C ILE A 175 16.88 -1.80 6.98
N ASP A 176 17.58 -2.77 7.55
CA ASP A 176 18.32 -3.79 6.81
C ASP A 176 17.36 -4.74 6.09
N ASP A 177 16.27 -5.13 6.76
CA ASP A 177 15.28 -6.04 6.20
C ASP A 177 14.50 -5.42 5.03
N PHE A 178 14.10 -4.15 5.19
CA PHE A 178 13.49 -3.38 4.11
C PHE A 178 14.46 -3.19 2.94
N THR A 179 15.75 -2.96 3.23
CA THR A 179 16.77 -2.84 2.18
C THR A 179 16.94 -4.14 1.40
N ALA A 180 16.94 -5.29 2.10
CA ALA A 180 17.01 -6.61 1.46
C ALA A 180 15.76 -6.92 0.65
N TYR A 181 14.57 -6.56 1.14
CA TYR A 181 13.32 -6.67 0.39
C TYR A 181 13.32 -5.80 -0.87
N ALA A 182 13.75 -4.54 -0.76
CA ALA A 182 13.92 -3.65 -1.90
C ALA A 182 14.93 -4.22 -2.92
N ASP A 183 16.04 -4.83 -2.47
CA ASP A 183 17.01 -5.50 -3.37
C ASP A 183 16.35 -6.59 -4.21
N VAL A 184 15.45 -7.38 -3.63
CA VAL A 184 14.68 -8.39 -4.37
C VAL A 184 13.76 -7.71 -5.39
N CYS A 185 13.00 -6.69 -5.00
CA CYS A 185 12.12 -5.97 -5.93
C CYS A 185 12.91 -5.41 -7.13
N PHE A 186 14.06 -4.79 -6.90
CA PHE A 186 14.90 -4.25 -7.96
C PHE A 186 15.49 -5.34 -8.85
N ARG A 187 15.96 -6.44 -8.26
CA ARG A 187 16.56 -7.56 -9.02
C ARG A 187 15.55 -8.28 -9.89
N GLU A 188 14.36 -8.56 -9.38
CA GLU A 188 13.37 -9.39 -10.07
C GLU A 188 12.53 -8.59 -11.09
N PHE A 189 12.38 -7.28 -10.90
CA PHE A 189 11.44 -6.47 -11.69
C PHE A 189 12.05 -5.21 -12.31
N GLY A 190 13.27 -4.82 -11.92
CA GLY A 190 13.91 -3.56 -12.34
C GLY A 190 14.32 -3.51 -13.81
N ASP A 191 14.25 -4.63 -14.54
CA ASP A 191 14.44 -4.66 -15.99
C ASP A 191 13.26 -4.04 -16.75
N ARG A 192 12.07 -4.02 -16.13
CA ARG A 192 10.80 -3.52 -16.71
C ARG A 192 10.16 -2.38 -15.93
N VAL A 193 10.41 -2.30 -14.63
CA VAL A 193 9.92 -1.23 -13.76
C VAL A 193 11.00 -0.17 -13.57
N THR A 194 10.75 1.02 -14.11
CA THR A 194 11.69 2.15 -14.06
C THR A 194 11.28 3.24 -13.06
N ASN A 195 10.02 3.25 -12.64
CA ASN A 195 9.47 4.21 -11.67
C ASN A 195 9.17 3.53 -10.33
N TRP A 196 9.91 3.92 -9.31
CA TRP A 196 9.87 3.31 -7.97
C TRP A 196 9.50 4.30 -6.88
N THR A 197 8.56 3.92 -6.02
CA THR A 197 8.24 4.59 -4.76
C THR A 197 8.63 3.68 -3.60
N THR A 198 9.58 4.09 -2.77
CA THR A 198 10.01 3.24 -1.61
C THR A 198 8.89 2.99 -0.60
N LEU A 199 8.30 4.03 0.00
CA LEU A 199 7.21 3.93 0.96
C LEU A 199 6.06 4.84 0.54
N ASN A 200 4.82 4.35 0.65
CA ASN A 200 3.63 5.19 0.59
C ASN A 200 3.41 5.90 1.93
N GLU A 201 3.18 7.22 1.92
CA GLU A 201 2.66 8.02 3.04
C GLU A 201 3.18 7.62 4.44
N PRO A 202 4.50 7.67 4.71
CA PRO A 202 5.05 7.29 6.01
C PRO A 202 4.45 8.09 7.18
N ASN A 203 3.95 9.31 6.94
CA ASN A 203 3.20 10.09 7.91
C ASN A 203 1.89 9.42 8.33
N ALA A 204 1.14 8.84 7.38
CA ALA A 204 -0.14 8.19 7.69
C ALA A 204 0.09 6.80 8.31
N LEU A 205 1.12 6.05 7.90
CA LEU A 205 1.55 4.84 8.63
C LEU A 205 1.74 5.12 10.12
N VAL A 206 2.50 6.19 10.41
CA VAL A 206 2.81 6.62 11.77
C VAL A 206 1.55 7.01 12.53
N SER A 207 0.75 7.91 11.98
CA SER A 207 -0.46 8.41 12.64
C SER A 207 -1.49 7.31 12.86
N VAL A 208 -1.72 6.43 11.87
CA VAL A 208 -2.73 5.38 11.95
C VAL A 208 -2.31 4.24 12.88
N GLY A 209 -1.05 3.80 12.80
CA GLY A 209 -0.56 2.61 13.48
C GLY A 209 -0.04 2.84 14.90
N TYR A 210 0.52 4.02 15.19
CA TYR A 210 1.31 4.27 16.41
C TYR A 210 0.88 5.52 17.22
N ASP A 211 -0.07 6.30 16.70
CA ASP A 211 -0.67 7.44 17.43
C ASP A 211 -2.16 7.19 17.68
N ALA A 212 -2.95 7.09 16.61
CA ALA A 212 -4.39 6.86 16.68
C ALA A 212 -4.75 5.42 17.05
N GLY A 213 -3.92 4.45 16.64
CA GLY A 213 -4.13 3.02 16.87
C GLY A 213 -5.30 2.41 16.11
N ILE A 214 -5.75 3.04 15.02
CA ILE A 214 -6.91 2.61 14.22
C ILE A 214 -6.54 1.76 13.01
N GLY A 215 -5.26 1.46 12.84
CA GLY A 215 -4.74 0.47 11.91
C GLY A 215 -3.54 -0.25 12.51
N PRO A 216 -2.96 -1.23 11.79
CA PRO A 216 -1.87 -2.03 12.32
C PRO A 216 -0.64 -1.20 12.70
N PRO A 217 0.09 -1.58 13.75
CA PRO A 217 -0.19 -2.70 14.67
C PRO A 217 -1.21 -2.37 15.78
N GLY A 218 -1.86 -1.19 15.73
CA GLY A 218 -2.92 -0.82 16.69
C GLY A 218 -2.38 -0.32 18.02
N ARG A 219 -1.35 0.52 17.99
CA ARG A 219 -0.66 1.03 19.19
C ARG A 219 -1.03 2.49 19.46
N CYS A 220 -1.36 2.79 20.70
CA CYS A 220 -1.68 4.15 21.14
C CYS A 220 -1.65 4.31 22.67
N SER A 221 -1.47 5.55 23.15
CA SER A 221 -1.53 5.90 24.58
C SER A 221 -2.96 6.11 25.06
N LYS A 222 -3.28 5.62 26.27
CA LYS A 222 -4.52 6.03 26.97
C LYS A 222 -4.31 7.36 27.70
N PRO A 223 -5.29 8.29 27.71
CA PRO A 223 -6.61 8.24 27.08
C PRO A 223 -6.67 8.86 25.67
N PHE A 224 -5.52 9.13 25.02
CA PHE A 224 -5.45 10.05 23.87
C PHE A 224 -5.61 9.40 22.48
N GLY A 225 -5.44 8.07 22.38
CA GLY A 225 -5.69 7.33 21.14
C GLY A 225 -7.16 7.27 20.74
N PHE A 226 -7.42 6.98 19.47
CA PHE A 226 -8.79 6.85 18.92
C PHE A 226 -9.34 5.41 19.03
N ALA A 227 -8.49 4.44 19.38
CA ALA A 227 -8.86 3.04 19.67
C ALA A 227 -8.54 2.65 21.12
N ASP A 228 -9.15 1.57 21.62
CA ASP A 228 -8.83 1.01 22.94
C ASP A 228 -7.58 0.12 22.87
N CYS A 229 -6.44 0.74 22.56
CA CYS A 229 -5.17 0.00 22.42
C CYS A 229 -4.74 -0.61 23.75
N SER A 230 -4.24 -1.84 23.70
CA SER A 230 -3.69 -2.55 24.86
C SER A 230 -2.27 -2.08 25.22
N CYS A 231 -1.57 -1.45 24.28
CA CYS A 231 -0.19 -0.98 24.42
C CYS A 231 0.11 0.18 23.43
N GLY A 232 1.28 0.78 23.59
CA GLY A 232 1.77 1.87 22.74
C GLY A 232 2.20 3.09 23.55
N ASP A 233 2.90 3.99 22.88
CA ASP A 233 3.28 5.30 23.41
C ASP A 233 3.20 6.35 22.30
N SER A 234 2.05 7.00 22.17
CA SER A 234 1.78 8.05 21.18
C SER A 234 2.71 9.27 21.31
N VAL A 235 3.46 9.41 22.40
CA VAL A 235 4.43 10.52 22.57
C VAL A 235 5.78 10.17 21.95
N ASN A 236 6.16 8.89 21.88
CA ASN A 236 7.50 8.48 21.47
C ASN A 236 7.51 7.60 20.21
N GLU A 237 6.63 6.60 20.14
CA GLU A 237 6.59 5.61 19.06
C GLU A 237 6.43 6.24 17.67
N PRO A 238 5.54 7.24 17.46
CA PRO A 238 5.41 7.89 16.17
C PRO A 238 6.72 8.43 15.60
N TYR A 239 7.58 9.01 16.47
CA TYR A 239 8.85 9.58 16.06
C TYR A 239 9.90 8.52 15.75
N VAL A 240 9.92 7.43 16.52
CA VAL A 240 10.82 6.28 16.27
C VAL A 240 10.48 5.64 14.92
N VAL A 241 9.20 5.39 14.67
CA VAL A 241 8.71 4.80 13.41
C VAL A 241 9.01 5.73 12.22
N ALA A 242 8.70 7.02 12.34
CA ALA A 242 9.02 8.00 11.30
C ALA A 242 10.52 8.04 10.99
N HIS A 243 11.37 7.98 12.02
CA HIS A 243 12.82 7.96 11.87
C HIS A 243 13.30 6.72 11.10
N ASN A 244 12.83 5.52 11.49
CA ASN A 244 13.20 4.28 10.82
C ASN A 244 12.67 4.22 9.37
N CYS A 245 11.47 4.73 9.08
CA CYS A 245 10.96 4.89 7.72
C CYS A 245 11.89 5.73 6.83
N LEU A 246 12.38 6.87 7.35
CA LEU A 246 13.31 7.74 6.61
C LEU A 246 14.68 7.08 6.38
N LEU A 247 15.20 6.35 7.36
CA LEU A 247 16.45 5.61 7.21
C LEU A 247 16.32 4.44 6.23
N ALA A 248 15.22 3.69 6.30
CA ALA A 248 14.91 2.60 5.38
C ALA A 248 14.75 3.11 3.93
N HIS A 249 14.05 4.23 3.74
CA HIS A 249 13.99 4.95 2.46
C HIS A 249 15.39 5.28 1.94
N SER A 250 16.21 5.95 2.77
CA SER A 250 17.56 6.37 2.38
C SER A 250 18.45 5.19 2.00
N SER A 251 18.37 4.10 2.75
CA SER A 251 19.13 2.88 2.50
C SER A 251 18.74 2.22 1.17
N ALA A 252 17.44 2.06 0.91
CA ALA A 252 16.94 1.50 -0.35
C ALA A 252 17.31 2.37 -1.57
N VAL A 253 17.21 3.71 -1.45
CA VAL A 253 17.64 4.64 -2.51
C VAL A 253 19.15 4.54 -2.75
N SER A 254 19.94 4.47 -1.68
CA SER A 254 21.40 4.30 -1.77
C SER A 254 21.79 2.99 -2.45
N LEU A 255 21.07 1.91 -2.17
CA LEU A 255 21.22 0.63 -2.87
C LEU A 255 20.88 0.77 -4.36
N TYR A 256 19.70 1.31 -4.68
CA TYR A 256 19.23 1.49 -6.07
C TYR A 256 20.25 2.28 -6.90
N ARG A 257 20.68 3.44 -6.40
CA ARG A 257 21.63 4.33 -7.09
C ARG A 257 22.98 3.68 -7.34
N ARG A 258 23.48 2.87 -6.40
CA ARG A 258 24.82 2.26 -6.51
C ARG A 258 24.83 0.99 -7.36
N LYS A 259 23.76 0.20 -7.34
CA LYS A 259 23.73 -1.14 -7.93
C LYS A 259 22.87 -1.24 -9.18
N TYR A 260 21.76 -0.50 -9.26
CA TYR A 260 20.75 -0.69 -10.30
C TYR A 260 20.66 0.48 -11.29
N GLN A 261 20.76 1.73 -10.82
CA GLN A 261 20.68 2.91 -11.71
C GLN A 261 21.90 3.06 -12.63
N VAL A 262 23.10 2.67 -12.18
CA VAL A 262 24.34 2.80 -12.97
C VAL A 262 24.34 1.89 -14.20
N LEU A 263 23.54 0.83 -14.21
CA LEU A 263 23.52 -0.17 -15.29
C LEU A 263 22.54 0.17 -16.43
N SER A 264 21.76 1.25 -16.32
CA SER A 264 20.73 1.63 -17.32
C SER A 264 21.24 2.43 -18.53
N PHE A 265 22.57 2.61 -18.68
CA PHE A 265 23.17 3.22 -19.87
C PHE A 265 23.89 2.15 -20.72
N HIS A 266 23.16 1.31 -21.46
CA HIS A 266 23.67 0.57 -22.63
C HIS A 266 22.56 0.42 -23.66
#